data_AF-A0AAC9I672-F1
#
_entry.id   AF-A0AAC9I672-F1
#
_cell.length_a   1.000
_cell.length_b   1.000
_cell.length_c   1.000
_cell.angle_alpha   90.00
_cell.angle_beta   90.00
_cell.angle_gamma   90.00
#
_symmetry.space_group_name_H-M   'P 1'
#
loop_
_entity.id
_entity.type
_entity.pdbx_description
1 polymer ?
#
loop_
_entity_poly.entity_id
_entity_poly.type
_entity_poly.pdbx_seq_one_letter_code
_entity_poly.pdbx_strand_id
1 'polypeptide(L)' 'MVIFVIKGNRKLYDIQTIKNVLKVPKSKVQRLLNKQDAEIVKYKNLHLYPERTLFNLMELILIEKLDRIDD' A
#
# COMPACT_ATOMS: atom_id res chain seq x y z
N MET A 1 3.78 3.98 -13.96
CA MET A 1 5.26 3.98 -13.97
C MET A 1 5.70 3.44 -12.63
N VAL A 2 6.26 2.22 -12.58
CA VAL A 2 6.70 1.59 -11.33
C VAL A 2 8.14 2.02 -11.08
N ILE A 3 8.37 2.83 -10.04
CA ILE A 3 9.72 3.20 -9.63
C ILE A 3 10.16 2.18 -8.56
N PHE A 4 10.92 1.17 -8.98
CA PHE A 4 11.64 0.28 -8.06
C PHE A 4 12.86 1.04 -7.53
N VAL A 5 12.77 1.62 -6.33
CA VAL A 5 13.97 2.11 -5.63
C VAL A 5 14.56 0.94 -4.86
N ILE A 6 15.50 0.22 -5.48
CA ILE A 6 16.27 -0.83 -4.80
C ILE A 6 17.35 -0.14 -3.95
N LYS A 7 17.02 0.22 -2.70
CA LYS A 7 18.04 0.55 -1.70
C LYS A 7 18.28 -0.70 -0.86
N GLY A 8 19.40 -1.40 -1.08
CA GLY A 8 19.77 -2.59 -0.32
C GLY A 8 18.82 -3.77 -0.48
N ASN A 9 18.35 -4.04 -1.70
CA ASN A 9 17.42 -5.14 -2.03
C ASN A 9 16.00 -5.05 -1.43
N ARG A 10 15.60 -3.87 -0.90
CA ARG A 10 14.24 -3.65 -0.39
C ARG A 10 13.34 -3.10 -1.48
N LYS A 11 12.21 -3.77 -1.76
CA LYS A 11 11.18 -3.31 -2.69
C LYS A 11 10.32 -2.24 -2.00
N LEU A 12 10.13 -1.13 -2.71
CA LEU A 12 9.36 0.02 -2.25
C LEU A 12 8.32 0.39 -3.31
N TYR A 13 7.15 0.82 -2.87
CA TYR A 13 5.99 1.09 -3.71
C TYR A 13 5.43 2.48 -3.43
N ASP A 14 5.11 3.24 -4.46
CA ASP A 14 4.35 4.49 -4.28
C ASP A 14 2.85 4.22 -4.12
N ILE A 15 2.12 5.23 -3.66
CA ILE A 15 0.66 5.13 -3.45
C ILE A 15 -0.11 4.79 -4.73
N GLN A 16 0.40 5.19 -5.90
CA GLN A 16 -0.28 4.94 -7.16
C GLN A 16 -0.15 3.48 -7.58
N THR A 17 1.00 2.87 -7.30
CA THR A 17 1.29 1.46 -7.50
C THR A 17 0.43 0.62 -6.56
N ILE A 18 0.39 0.97 -5.27
CA ILE A 18 -0.45 0.31 -4.28
C ILE A 18 -1.94 0.37 -4.70
N LYS A 19 -2.43 1.54 -5.09
CA LYS A 19 -3.80 1.73 -5.62
C LYS A 19 -4.09 0.76 -6.77
N ASN A 20 -3.19 0.68 -7.74
CA ASN A 20 -3.37 -0.14 -8.94
C ASN A 20 -3.35 -1.65 -8.61
N VAL A 21 -2.47 -2.07 -7.71
CA VAL A 21 -2.37 -3.48 -7.27
C VAL A 21 -3.62 -3.89 -6.49
N LEU A 22 -4.04 -3.07 -5.52
CA LEU A 22 -5.17 -3.37 -4.63
C LEU A 22 -6.54 -3.15 -5.30
N LYS A 23 -6.57 -2.47 -6.45
CA LYS A 23 -7.79 -2.08 -7.17
C LYS A 23 -8.80 -1.35 -6.28
N VAL A 24 -8.32 -0.45 -5.42
CA VAL A 24 -9.16 0.40 -4.56
C VAL A 24 -8.85 1.88 -4.77
N PRO A 25 -9.76 2.81 -4.41
CA PRO A 25 -9.49 4.24 -4.52
C PRO A 25 -8.28 4.70 -3.71
N LYS A 26 -7.56 5.71 -4.20
CA LYS A 26 -6.39 6.31 -3.52
C LYS A 26 -6.73 6.79 -2.11
N SER A 27 -7.91 7.36 -1.91
CA SER A 27 -8.41 7.81 -0.60
C SER A 27 -8.51 6.68 0.41
N LYS A 28 -8.98 5.50 -0.01
CA LYS A 28 -9.03 4.29 0.84
C LYS A 28 -7.63 3.82 1.21
N VAL A 29 -6.71 3.77 0.24
CA VAL A 29 -5.30 3.43 0.50
C VAL A 29 -4.69 4.39 1.52
N GLN A 30 -4.84 5.70 1.32
CA GLN A 30 -4.31 6.71 2.24
C GLN A 30 -4.88 6.56 3.65
N ARG A 31 -6.19 6.32 3.78
CA ARG A 31 -6.84 6.11 5.08
C ARG A 31 -6.28 4.89 5.81
N LEU A 32 -6.06 3.78 5.09
CA LEU A 32 -5.52 2.56 5.69
C LEU A 32 -4.04 2.72 6.08
N LEU A 33 -3.24 3.37 5.23
CA LEU A 33 -1.85 3.70 5.53
C LEU A 33 -1.72 4.55 6.80
N ASN A 34 -2.58 5.57 6.96
CA ASN A 34 -2.60 6.42 8.14
C ASN A 34 -3.01 5.66 9.42
N LYS A 35 -3.83 4.61 9.31
CA LYS A 35 -4.27 3.80 10.46
C LYS A 35 -3.21 2.84 10.97
N GLN A 36 -2.32 2.38 10.10
CA GLN A 36 -1.31 1.37 10.41
C GLN A 36 0.02 1.95 10.90
N ASP A 37 0.13 3.29 11.01
CA ASP A 37 1.40 3.99 11.22
C ASP A 37 2.50 3.44 10.30
N ALA A 38 2.16 3.34 9.01
CA ALA A 38 2.99 2.62 8.04
C ALA A 38 4.39 3.23 7.92
N GLU A 39 5.41 2.39 7.82
CA GLU A 39 6.78 2.84 7.53
C GLU A 39 6.81 3.58 6.18
N ILE A 40 7.31 4.82 6.19
CA ILE A 40 7.41 5.67 5.00
C ILE A 40 8.88 5.97 4.72
N VAL A 41 9.34 5.59 3.53
CA VAL A 41 10.60 6.04 2.96
C VAL A 41 10.32 7.23 2.05
N LYS A 42 10.81 8.42 2.44
CA LYS A 42 10.74 9.61 1.59
C LYS A 42 11.90 9.58 0.59
N TYR A 43 11.58 9.63 -0.70
CA TYR A 43 12.58 9.74 -1.77
C TYR A 43 12.15 10.80 -2.78
N LYS A 44 12.94 11.88 -2.89
CA LYS A 44 12.55 13.09 -3.63
C LYS A 44 11.16 13.56 -3.13
N ASN A 45 10.19 13.72 -4.04
CA ASN A 45 8.82 14.14 -3.73
C ASN A 45 7.84 12.96 -3.61
N LEU A 46 8.35 11.73 -3.42
CA LEU A 46 7.54 10.53 -3.33
C LEU A 46 7.59 9.94 -1.91
N HIS A 47 6.42 9.57 -1.41
CA HIS A 47 6.28 8.66 -0.28
C HIS A 47 6.25 7.24 -0.80
N LEU A 48 7.25 6.46 -0.41
CA LEU A 48 7.40 5.07 -0.78
C LEU A 48 7.19 4.19 0.44
N TYR A 49 6.51 3.07 0.22
CA TYR A 49 6.11 2.14 1.27
C TYR A 49 6.76 0.77 1.03
N PRO A 50 7.25 0.10 2.06
CA PRO A 50 7.76 -1.26 1.96
C PRO A 50 6.74 -2.28 1.45
N GLU A 51 7.23 -3.38 0.89
CA GLU A 51 6.41 -4.53 0.49
C GLU A 51 5.54 -5.06 1.64
N ARG A 52 6.06 -5.06 2.88
CA ARG A 52 5.30 -5.43 4.07
C ARG A 52 4.03 -4.59 4.25
N THR A 53 4.12 -3.29 4.00
CA THR A 53 2.96 -2.38 4.06
C THR A 53 1.92 -2.76 3.00
N LEU A 54 2.36 -3.10 1.78
CA LEU A 54 1.44 -3.57 0.74
C LEU A 54 0.71 -4.86 1.17
N PHE A 55 1.42 -5.84 1.74
CA PHE A 55 0.80 -7.09 2.19
C PHE A 55 -0.20 -6.87 3.33
N ASN A 56 0.11 -6.02 4.31
CA ASN A 56 -0.84 -5.67 5.37
C ASN A 56 -2.11 -5.00 4.81
N LEU A 57 -1.97 -4.16 3.78
CA LEU A 57 -3.13 -3.56 3.11
C LEU A 57 -3.93 -4.58 2.31
N MET A 58 -3.27 -5.55 1.66
CA MET A 58 -3.93 -6.65 0.95
C MET A 58 -4.80 -7.47 1.90
N GLU A 59 -4.24 -7.87 3.04
CA GLU A 59 -4.94 -8.64 4.07
C GLU A 59 -6.21 -7.93 4.56
N LEU A 60 -6.11 -6.66 4.97
CA LEU A 60 -7.26 -5.89 5.43
C LEU A 60 -8.35 -5.77 4.36
N ILE A 61 -7.97 -5.52 3.12
CA ILE A 61 -8.93 -5.38 2.01
C ILE A 61 -9.58 -6.72 1.68
N LEU A 62 -8.85 -7.83 1.81
CA LEU A 62 -9.39 -9.17 1.60
C LEU A 62 -10.44 -9.49 2.66
N ILE A 63 -10.13 -9.30 3.94
CA ILE A 63 -11.06 -9.53 5.05
C ILE A 63 -12.34 -8.69 4.85
N GLU A 64 -12.19 -7.38 4.60
CA GLU A 64 -13.35 -6.50 4.38
C GLU A 64 -14.22 -6.94 3.17
N LYS A 65 -13.62 -7.57 2.15
CA LYS A 65 -14.37 -8.07 1.01
C LYS A 65 -15.10 -9.38 1.33
N LEU A 66 -14.50 -10.24 2.15
CA LEU A 66 -15.12 -11.48 2.60
C LEU A 66 -16.31 -11.18 3.52
N ASP A 67 -16.14 -10.26 4.47
CA ASP A 67 -17.21 -9.85 5.39
C ASP A 67 -18.46 -9.35 4.63
N ARG A 68 -18.28 -8.65 3.49
CA ARG A 68 -19.39 -8.18 2.65
C ARG A 68 -20.08 -9.24 1.81
N ILE A 69 -19.46 -10.41 1.65
CA ILE A 69 -20.07 -11.54 0.93
C ILE A 69 -20.96 -12.33 1.88
N ASP A 70 -20.59 -12.38 3.16
CA ASP A 70 -21.31 -13.11 4.20
C ASP A 70 -22.53 -12.33 4.76
N ASP A 71 -22.61 -11.02 4.50
CA ASP A 71 -23.76 -10.12 4.78
C ASP A 71 -24.77 -10.07 3.61
#